data_AF-A0A3Q0JH53-F1
#
_entry.id   AF-A0A3Q0JH53-F1
#
_cell.length_a   1.000
_cell.length_b   1.000
_cell.length_c   1.000
_cell.angle_alpha   90.00
_cell.angle_beta   90.00
_cell.angle_gamma   90.00
#
_symmetry.space_group_name_H-M   'P 1'
#
loop_
_entity.id
_entity.type
_entity.pdbx_description
1 polymer ?
#
loop_
_entity_poly.entity_id
_entity_poly.type
_entity_poly.pdbx_seq_one_letter_code
_entity_poly.pdbx_strand_id
1 'polypeptide(L)'
;VQDQLTNMSTSIPIPLQEPVRKLLEEDVKERVSTSVLVQYSYFNDPVIQALQFLDVISMKDPATKTVFYKETLIRALPYIPK
;
A
#
# COMPACT_ATOMS: atom_id res chain seq x y z
N VAL A 1 -8.86 3.32 21.61
CA VAL A 1 -8.12 2.92 20.38
C VAL A 1 -6.60 3.12 20.48
N GLN A 2 -6.13 4.03 21.35
CA GLN A 2 -4.71 4.38 21.51
C GLN A 2 -3.76 3.21 21.86
N ASP A 3 -4.17 2.29 22.76
CA ASP A 3 -3.34 1.14 23.16
C ASP A 3 -3.13 0.09 22.04
N GLN A 4 -4.02 0.06 21.04
CA GLN A 4 -3.84 -0.82 19.88
C GLN A 4 -2.86 -0.23 18.87
N LEU A 5 -2.85 1.10 18.72
CA LEU A 5 -1.92 1.82 17.84
C LEU A 5 -0.47 1.71 18.33
N THR A 6 -0.23 1.78 19.63
CA THR A 6 1.11 1.57 20.22
C THR A 6 1.64 0.17 19.93
N ASN A 7 0.80 -0.86 20.06
CA ASN A 7 1.16 -2.23 19.74
C ASN A 7 1.37 -2.46 18.23
N MET A 8 0.56 -1.82 17.37
CA MET A 8 0.68 -1.92 15.90
C MET A 8 1.81 -1.08 15.29
N SER A 9 2.35 -0.10 16.02
CA SER A 9 3.40 0.81 15.53
C SER A 9 4.64 0.08 15.01
N THR A 10 4.94 -1.11 15.53
CA THR A 10 6.05 -1.95 15.08
C THR A 10 5.78 -2.62 13.73
N SER A 11 4.51 -2.84 13.39
CA SER A 11 4.08 -3.53 12.16
C SER A 11 3.73 -2.58 11.03
N ILE A 12 3.41 -1.32 11.34
CA ILE A 12 3.05 -0.31 10.35
C ILE A 12 4.31 0.43 9.90
N PRO A 13 4.59 0.52 8.59
CA PRO A 13 5.67 1.34 8.05
C PRO A 13 5.58 2.78 8.56
N ILE A 14 6.72 3.37 8.94
CA ILE A 14 6.79 4.74 9.49
C ILE A 14 5.96 5.76 8.68
N PRO A 15 6.00 5.77 7.33
CA PRO A 15 5.23 6.74 6.53
C PRO A 15 3.70 6.61 6.68
N LEU A 16 3.22 5.46 7.16
CA LEU A 16 1.80 5.15 7.33
C LEU A 16 1.29 5.30 8.77
N GLN A 17 2.16 5.48 9.76
CA GLN A 17 1.75 5.53 11.16
C GLN A 17 0.80 6.71 11.47
N GLU A 18 1.20 7.95 11.13
CA GLU A 18 0.33 9.13 11.29
C GLU A 18 -0.98 9.06 10.46
N PRO A 19 -0.94 8.69 9.16
CA PRO A 19 -2.15 8.50 8.36
C PRO A 19 -3.14 7.52 9.00
N VAL A 20 -2.63 6.38 9.45
CA VAL A 20 -3.45 5.34 10.09
C VAL A 20 -3.99 5.83 11.43
N ARG A 21 -3.22 6.59 12.21
CA ARG A 21 -3.69 7.21 13.45
C ARG A 21 -4.90 8.12 13.19
N LYS A 22 -4.82 9.00 12.18
CA LYS A 22 -5.91 9.90 11.81
C LYS A 22 -7.17 9.18 11.31
N LEU A 23 -7.00 8.03 10.66
CA LEU A 23 -8.13 7.19 10.23
C LEU A 23 -8.83 6.51 11.41
N LEU A 24 -8.09 6.25 12.48
CA LEU A 24 -8.56 5.58 13.68
C LEU A 24 -9.00 6.58 14.77
N GLU A 25 -9.10 7.87 14.44
CA GLU A 25 -9.53 8.92 15.36
C GLU A 25 -10.95 8.63 15.90
N GLU A 26 -11.15 8.75 17.21
CA GLU A 26 -12.41 8.38 17.86
C GLU A 26 -13.51 9.40 17.52
N ASP A 27 -13.17 10.69 17.47
CA ASP A 27 -14.07 11.75 17.00
C ASP A 27 -14.24 11.70 15.48
N VAL A 28 -15.48 11.52 15.04
CA VAL A 28 -15.87 11.46 13.63
C VAL A 28 -15.55 12.77 12.89
N LYS A 29 -15.52 13.92 13.58
CA LYS A 29 -15.23 15.21 12.95
C LYS A 29 -13.75 15.39 12.63
N GLU A 30 -12.88 14.79 13.44
CA GLU A 30 -11.42 14.84 13.29
C GLU A 30 -10.87 13.66 12.47
N ARG A 31 -11.68 12.59 12.31
CA ARG A 31 -11.34 11.42 11.51
C ARG A 31 -11.22 11.76 10.03
N VAL A 32 -10.06 11.48 9.45
CA VAL A 32 -9.83 11.68 8.01
C VAL A 32 -10.54 10.61 7.18
N SER A 33 -10.90 10.95 5.94
CA SER A 33 -11.43 10.00 4.97
C SER A 33 -10.34 9.04 4.48
N THR A 34 -10.71 7.79 4.19
CA THR A 34 -9.82 6.81 3.54
C THR A 34 -9.31 7.26 2.18
N SER A 35 -10.04 8.15 1.50
CA SER A 35 -9.59 8.78 0.24
C SER A 35 -8.34 9.63 0.40
N VAL A 36 -8.03 10.11 1.61
CA VAL A 36 -6.79 10.84 1.91
C VAL A 36 -5.61 9.87 2.04
N LEU A 37 -5.84 8.65 2.52
CA LEU A 37 -4.79 7.64 2.70
C LEU A 37 -4.10 7.31 1.38
N VAL A 38 -4.88 7.16 0.31
CA VAL A 38 -4.38 6.81 -1.04
C VAL A 38 -3.51 7.92 -1.66
N GLN A 39 -3.54 9.14 -1.09
CA GLN A 39 -2.72 10.27 -1.57
C GLN A 39 -1.33 10.33 -0.93
N TYR A 40 -1.07 9.52 0.09
CA TYR A 40 0.24 9.52 0.75
C TYR A 40 1.33 8.98 -0.17
N SER A 41 2.51 9.62 -0.10
CA SER A 41 3.67 9.30 -0.95
C SER A 41 4.15 7.85 -0.83
N TYR A 42 3.82 7.17 0.27
CA TYR A 42 4.07 5.73 0.45
C TYR A 42 3.51 4.90 -0.72
N PHE A 43 2.34 5.26 -1.25
CA PHE A 43 1.70 4.55 -2.36
C PHE A 43 2.20 4.99 -3.73
N ASN A 44 3.09 5.97 -3.80
CA ASN A 44 3.78 6.36 -5.04
C ASN A 44 5.06 5.53 -5.27
N ASP A 45 5.47 4.73 -4.29
CA ASP A 45 6.63 3.84 -4.43
C ASP A 45 6.32 2.77 -5.50
N PRO A 46 7.14 2.66 -6.58
CA PRO A 46 6.95 1.67 -7.63
C PRO A 46 6.91 0.22 -7.14
N VAL A 47 7.61 -0.09 -6.04
CA VAL A 47 7.58 -1.40 -5.40
C VAL A 47 6.21 -1.67 -4.80
N ILE A 48 5.67 -0.71 -4.06
CA ILE A 48 4.34 -0.82 -3.45
C ILE A 48 3.27 -0.93 -4.53
N GLN A 49 3.35 -0.12 -5.58
CA GLN A 49 2.43 -0.18 -6.72
C GLN A 49 2.48 -1.52 -7.45
N ALA A 50 3.69 -2.07 -7.67
CA ALA A 50 3.84 -3.38 -8.28
C ALA A 50 3.22 -4.49 -7.42
N LEU A 51 3.44 -4.46 -6.11
CA LEU A 51 2.84 -5.41 -5.17
C LEU A 51 1.30 -5.28 -5.14
N GLN A 52 0.76 -4.07 -5.12
CA GLN A 52 -0.70 -3.86 -5.20
C GLN A 52 -1.29 -4.36 -6.52
N PHE A 53 -0.58 -4.17 -7.62
CA PHE A 53 -1.05 -4.66 -8.91
C PHE A 53 -1.00 -6.19 -9.01
N LEU A 54 -0.06 -6.84 -8.31
CA LEU A 54 -0.03 -8.30 -8.18
C LEU A 54 -1.30 -8.86 -7.55
N ASP A 55 -1.91 -8.17 -6.60
CA ASP A 55 -3.15 -8.64 -5.96
C ASP A 55 -4.33 -8.75 -6.95
N VAL A 56 -4.34 -7.92 -8.00
CA VAL A 56 -5.42 -7.85 -8.99
C VAL A 56 -5.01 -8.38 -10.37
N ILE A 57 -3.75 -8.79 -10.55
CA ILE A 57 -3.20 -9.18 -11.86
C ILE A 57 -3.94 -10.36 -12.48
N SER A 58 -4.47 -11.27 -11.64
CA SER A 58 -5.20 -12.45 -12.05
C SER A 58 -6.41 -12.13 -12.93
N MET A 59 -7.04 -10.96 -12.70
CA MET A 59 -8.21 -10.46 -13.42
C MET A 59 -7.87 -9.78 -14.76
N LYS A 60 -6.58 -9.56 -15.06
CA LYS A 60 -6.12 -8.92 -16.30
C LYS A 60 -5.97 -9.93 -17.44
N ASP A 61 -6.00 -9.43 -18.66
CA ASP A 61 -5.79 -10.23 -19.86
C ASP A 61 -4.32 -10.71 -19.97
N PRO A 62 -4.05 -11.76 -20.76
CA PRO A 62 -2.70 -12.33 -20.89
C PRO A 62 -1.63 -11.36 -21.40
N ALA A 63 -1.98 -10.38 -22.23
CA ALA A 63 -1.00 -9.43 -22.77
C ALA A 63 -0.54 -8.46 -21.67
N THR A 64 -1.49 -7.91 -20.89
CA THR A 64 -1.19 -7.07 -19.72
C THR A 64 -0.34 -7.82 -18.68
N LYS A 65 -0.68 -9.09 -18.40
CA LYS A 65 0.10 -9.95 -17.51
C LYS A 65 1.55 -10.08 -17.97
N THR A 66 1.74 -10.35 -19.26
CA THR A 66 3.08 -10.54 -19.84
C THR A 66 3.93 -9.28 -19.70
N VAL A 67 3.38 -8.11 -20.04
CA VAL A 67 4.09 -6.83 -19.89
C VAL A 67 4.42 -6.56 -18.43
N PHE A 68 3.46 -6.75 -17.52
CA PHE A 68 3.68 -6.50 -16.10
C PHE A 68 4.81 -7.36 -15.53
N TYR A 69 4.82 -8.69 -15.76
CA TYR A 69 5.87 -9.56 -15.23
C TYR A 69 7.25 -9.28 -15.82
N LYS A 70 7.32 -9.00 -17.13
CA LYS A 70 8.61 -8.83 -17.84
C LYS A 70 9.21 -7.44 -17.73
N GLU A 71 8.38 -6.40 -17.60
CA GLU A 71 8.83 -5.01 -17.63
C GLU A 71 8.64 -4.29 -16.29
N THR A 72 7.50 -4.47 -15.63
CA THR A 72 7.17 -3.69 -14.42
C THR A 72 7.70 -4.36 -13.16
N LEU A 73 7.32 -5.62 -12.93
CA LEU A 73 7.61 -6.33 -11.69
C LEU A 73 9.11 -6.56 -11.50
N ILE A 74 9.81 -7.02 -12.54
CA ILE A 74 11.25 -7.29 -12.46
C ILE A 74 12.08 -6.02 -12.26
N ARG A 75 11.62 -4.86 -12.75
CA ARG A 75 12.28 -3.57 -12.52
C ARG A 75 12.06 -3.08 -11.10
N ALA A 76 10.87 -3.28 -10.55
CA ALA A 76 10.55 -2.89 -9.18
C ALA A 76 11.18 -3.85 -8.13
N LEU A 77 11.16 -5.15 -8.41
CA LEU A 77 11.62 -6.22 -7.52
C LEU A 77 12.55 -7.19 -8.27
N PRO A 78 13.83 -6.82 -8.49
CA PRO A 78 14.76 -7.61 -9.30
C PRO A 78 15.12 -8.98 -8.72
N TYR A 79 14.88 -9.19 -7.42
CA TYR A 79 15.16 -10.43 -6.71
C TYR A 79 13.90 -11.22 -6.36
N ILE A 80 12.74 -10.90 -6.96
CA ILE A 80 11.53 -11.65 -6.69
C ILE A 80 11.68 -13.11 -7.16
N PRO A 81 11.35 -14.10 -6.32
CA PRO A 81 11.36 -15.51 -6.73
C PRO A 81 10.43 -15.74 -7.93
N LYS A 82 10.83 -16.64 -8.84
CA LYS A 82 10.06 -17.02 -10.02
C LYS A 82 9.05 -18.13 -9.74
#